data_AF-A0A7W1ZAJ6-F1
#
_entry.id   AF-A0A7W1ZAJ6-F1
#
_cell.length_a   1.000
_cell.length_b   1.000
_cell.length_c   1.000
_cell.angle_alpha   90.00
_cell.angle_beta   90.00
_cell.angle_gamma   90.00
#
_symmetry.space_group_name_H-M   'P 1'
#
loop_
_entity.id
_entity.type
_entity.pdbx_description
1 polymer ?
#
loop_
_entity_poly.entity_id
_entity_poly.type
_entity_poly.pdbx_seq_one_letter_code
_entity_poly.pdbx_strand_id
1 'polypeptide(L)' 'GGRESGSDAWRGYMRRATNTVNYSTSLPLAQGVEFDLT' A
#
# COMPACT_ATOMS: atom_id res chain seq x y z
N GLY A 1 -13.22 24.44 7.31
CA GLY A 1 -14.35 24.44 6.36
C GLY A 1 -14.61 23.02 5.94
N GLY A 2 -15.62 22.38 6.53
CA GLY A 2 -16.02 21.02 6.16
C GLY A 2 -16.94 21.05 4.93
N ARG A 3 -16.79 20.08 4.02
CA ARG A 3 -17.72 19.83 2.92
C ARG A 3 -18.55 18.62 3.29
N GLU A 4 -19.88 18.76 3.27
CA GLU A 4 -20.80 17.76 3.88
C GLU A 4 -21.79 17.13 2.90
N SER A 5 -21.87 17.60 1.64
CA SER A 5 -22.90 17.13 0.69
C SER A 5 -22.34 16.69 -0.67
N GLY A 6 -21.55 17.52 -1.35
CA GLY A 6 -21.11 17.26 -2.72
C GLY A 6 -19.61 17.04 -2.88
N SER A 7 -19.22 16.52 -4.05
CA SER A 7 -17.83 16.28 -4.47
C SER A 7 -17.15 15.16 -3.66
N ASP A 8 -15.99 15.41 -3.07
CA ASP A 8 -15.20 14.45 -2.31
C ASP A 8 -15.52 14.43 -0.80
N ALA A 9 -16.65 15.04 -0.39
CA ALA A 9 -17.13 15.09 1.00
C ALA A 9 -17.17 13.70 1.69
N TRP A 10 -17.56 12.65 0.96
CA TRP A 10 -17.60 11.28 1.48
C TRP A 10 -16.22 10.75 1.92
N ARG A 11 -15.12 11.29 1.37
CA ARG A 11 -13.75 10.90 1.76
C ARG A 11 -13.42 11.29 3.19
N GLY A 12 -14.12 12.26 3.78
CA GLY A 12 -13.98 12.60 5.20
C GLY A 12 -14.51 11.52 6.15
N TYR A 13 -15.39 10.64 5.66
CA TYR A 13 -15.99 9.55 6.43
C TYR A 13 -15.29 8.20 6.23
N MET A 14 -14.20 8.16 5.45
CA MET A 14 -13.45 6.94 5.15
C MET A 14 -11.94 7.17 5.32
N ARG A 15 -11.17 6.09 5.45
CA ARG A 15 -9.70 6.13 5.43
C ARG A 15 -9.16 5.69 4.07
N ARG A 16 -8.22 6.45 3.50
CA ARG A 16 -7.50 6.06 2.28
C ARG A 16 -6.39 5.06 2.61
N ALA A 17 -6.18 4.07 1.75
CA ALA A 17 -5.02 3.19 1.76
C ALA A 17 -4.38 3.14 0.37
N THR A 18 -3.06 3.02 0.32
CA THR A 18 -2.29 2.82 -0.91
C THR A 18 -1.57 1.49 -0.79
N ASN A 19 -1.92 0.53 -1.64
CA ASN A 19 -1.44 -0.84 -1.56
C ASN A 19 -0.63 -1.17 -2.81
N THR A 20 0.56 -1.73 -2.61
CA THR A 20 1.36 -2.34 -3.68
C THR A 20 1.40 -3.84 -3.42
N VAL A 21 0.91 -4.62 -4.38
CA VAL A 21 0.86 -6.09 -4.27
C VAL A 21 1.90 -6.66 -5.24
N ASN A 22 2.86 -7.42 -4.71
CA ASN A 22 3.80 -8.18 -5.52
C ASN A 22 3.27 -9.61 -5.70
N TYR A 23 3.08 -10.03 -6.95
CA TYR A 23 2.62 -11.38 -7.32
C TYR A 23 3.77 -12.33 -7.72
N SER A 24 5.02 -11.89 -7.70
CA SER A 24 6.17 -12.75 -8.01
C SER A 24 6.55 -13.63 -6.82
N THR A 25 7.28 -14.70 -7.09
CA THR A 25 7.98 -15.50 -6.06
C THR A 25 9.29 -14.87 -5.62
N SER A 26 9.66 -13.71 -6.19
CA SER A 26 10.91 -13.01 -5.89
C SER A 26 10.68 -11.89 -4.88
N LEU A 27 11.41 -11.96 -3.78
CA LEU A 27 11.55 -10.86 -2.82
C LEU A 27 13.00 -10.36 -2.94
N PRO A 28 13.22 -9.11 -3.40
CA PRO A 28 14.57 -8.58 -3.47
C PRO A 28 15.16 -8.51 -2.06
N LEU A 29 16.19 -9.30 -1.82
CA LEU A 29 16.93 -9.27 -0.56
C LEU A 29 17.84 -8.03 -0.54
N ALA A 30 17.82 -7.31 0.56
CA ALA A 30 18.66 -6.13 0.72
C ALA A 30 20.14 -6.53 0.65
N GLN A 31 20.96 -5.68 0.00
CA GLN A 31 22.42 -5.83 -0.05
C GLN A 31 22.94 -7.11 -0.75
N GLY A 32 22.10 -7.83 -1.50
CA GLY A 32 22.52 -9.01 -2.28
C GLY A 32 22.79 -10.26 -1.45
N VAL A 33 22.32 -10.29 -0.19
CA VAL A 33 22.42 -11.48 0.68
C VAL A 33 21.40 -12.52 0.22
N GLU A 34 21.82 -13.76 -0.02
CA GLU A 34 20.94 -14.90 -0.32
C GLU A 34 20.83 -15.82 0.91
N PHE A 35 19.59 -16.08 1.35
CA PHE A 35 19.31 -17.03 2.44
C PHE A 35 18.91 -18.38 1.83
N ASP A 36 19.89 -19.15 1.37
CA ASP A 36 19.67 -20.53 0.95
C ASP A 36 19.81 -21.49 2.15
N LEU A 37 18.95 -22.50 2.25
CA LEU A 37 18.96 -23.47 3.36
C LEU A 37 19.95 -24.59 3.02
N THR A 38 21.18 -24.47 3.51
CA THR A 38 22.16 -25.58 3.57
C THR A 38 21.74 -26.66 4.55
#